data_AF-A0A537CFV9-F1
#
_entry.id   AF-A0A537CFV9-F1
#
_cell.length_a   1.000
_cell.length_b   1.000
_cell.length_c   1.000
_cell.angle_alpha   90.00
_cell.angle_beta   90.00
_cell.angle_gamma   90.00
#
_symmetry.space_group_name_H-M   'P 1'
#
loop_
_entity.id
_entity.type
_entity.pdbx_description
1 polymer ?
#
loop_
_entity_poly.entity_id
_entity_poly.type
_entity_poly.pdbx_seq_one_letter_code
_entity_poly.pdbx_strand_id
1 'polypeptide(L)'
;MGLRELLIPREKIFFQLLEEESKNVLAGATAFNELIQNFDHLADKRNQMKDIEHHGDEIVHSIYDRLVKTFITPIDREDISKLASLYDDVLDYIYAAVNRLFLYEVESPTEPMRRFADLVLKSVREIDFAFASIQKIKASEIETRCNEVDTLENEADVVLNESVAALFKTNDAISRCCPGDQGHNPGVLLAKKGSS
;
A
#
# COMPACT_ATOMS: atom_id res chain seq x y z
N MET A 1 -12.67 -33.59 -3.05
CA MET A 1 -11.93 -32.93 -4.15
C MET A 1 -12.88 -32.83 -5.32
N GLY A 2 -13.21 -31.60 -5.70
CA GLY A 2 -14.43 -31.27 -6.42
C GLY A 2 -14.23 -31.25 -7.93
N LEU A 3 -15.29 -31.57 -8.68
CA LEU A 3 -15.35 -31.58 -10.15
C LEU A 3 -14.80 -30.30 -10.83
N ARG A 4 -14.81 -29.17 -10.10
CA ARG A 4 -14.25 -27.88 -10.55
C ARG A 4 -12.75 -27.91 -10.78
N GLU A 5 -12.00 -28.71 -10.01
CA GLU A 5 -10.53 -28.84 -10.13
C GLU A 5 -10.10 -29.57 -11.41
N LEU A 6 -11.02 -30.32 -12.03
CA LEU A 6 -10.77 -31.06 -13.27
C LEU A 6 -11.00 -30.23 -14.55
N LEU A 7 -11.76 -29.12 -14.43
CA LEU A 7 -12.28 -28.37 -15.59
C LEU A 7 -11.56 -27.04 -15.86
N ILE A 8 -10.73 -26.55 -14.94
CA ILE A 8 -9.94 -25.33 -15.14
C ILE A 8 -8.53 -25.75 -15.54
N PRO A 9 -8.01 -25.33 -16.72
CA PRO A 9 -6.61 -25.54 -17.05
C PRO A 9 -5.74 -24.94 -15.95
N ARG A 10 -4.86 -25.76 -15.33
CA ARG A 10 -4.03 -25.34 -14.18
C ARG A 10 -3.18 -24.10 -14.47
N GLU A 11 -2.91 -23.79 -15.74
CA GLU A 11 -2.22 -22.59 -16.17
C GLU A 11 -3.00 -21.31 -15.88
N LYS A 12 -4.34 -21.33 -15.94
CA LYS A 12 -5.17 -20.12 -15.79
C LYS A 12 -5.33 -19.67 -14.34
N ILE A 13 -5.23 -20.59 -13.38
CA ILE A 13 -5.54 -20.27 -11.98
C ILE A 13 -4.49 -19.36 -11.34
N PHE A 14 -3.21 -19.50 -11.68
CA PHE A 14 -2.15 -18.64 -11.13
C PHE A 14 -2.28 -17.21 -11.65
N PHE A 15 -2.55 -17.03 -12.96
CA PHE A 15 -2.84 -15.70 -13.50
C PHE A 15 -4.10 -15.08 -12.89
N GLN A 16 -5.15 -15.88 -12.66
CA GLN A 16 -6.36 -15.39 -12.01
C GLN A 16 -6.11 -14.92 -10.59
N LEU A 17 -5.37 -15.69 -9.78
CA LEU A 17 -5.06 -15.31 -8.40
C LEU A 17 -4.13 -14.09 -8.35
N LEU A 18 -3.13 -14.00 -9.23
CA LEU A 18 -2.27 -12.83 -9.30
C LEU A 18 -3.02 -11.59 -9.80
N GLU A 19 -3.99 -11.74 -10.72
CA GLU A 19 -4.84 -10.64 -11.17
C GLU A 19 -5.83 -10.22 -10.08
N GLU A 20 -6.33 -11.17 -9.28
CA GLU A 20 -7.14 -10.91 -8.09
C GLU A 20 -6.34 -10.13 -7.05
N GLU A 21 -5.11 -10.57 -6.77
CA GLU A 21 -4.20 -9.89 -5.84
C GLU A 21 -3.84 -8.49 -6.32
N SER A 22 -3.51 -8.32 -7.60
CA SER A 22 -3.25 -7.01 -8.21
C SER A 22 -4.42 -6.03 -8.01
N LYS A 23 -5.66 -6.51 -8.16
CA LYS A 23 -6.86 -5.70 -7.91
C LYS A 23 -7.06 -5.41 -6.43
N ASN A 24 -6.71 -6.33 -5.54
CA ASN A 24 -6.77 -6.13 -4.10
C ASN A 24 -5.77 -5.04 -3.66
N VAL A 25 -4.55 -5.08 -4.18
CA VAL A 25 -3.52 -4.06 -3.98
C VAL A 25 -3.99 -2.69 -4.50
N LEU A 26 -4.62 -2.66 -5.68
CA LEU A 26 -5.24 -1.44 -6.21
C LEU A 26 -6.37 -0.91 -5.32
N ALA A 27 -7.19 -1.79 -4.75
CA ALA A 27 -8.23 -1.41 -3.79
C ALA A 27 -7.62 -0.82 -2.52
N GLY A 28 -6.54 -1.42 -1.99
CA GLY A 28 -5.78 -0.92 -0.84
C GLY A 28 -5.17 0.45 -1.11
N ALA A 29 -4.47 0.63 -2.23
CA ALA A 29 -3.90 1.93 -2.62
C ALA A 29 -4.98 3.00 -2.83
N THR A 30 -6.13 2.62 -3.38
CA THR A 30 -7.27 3.53 -3.57
C THR A 30 -7.85 3.97 -2.23
N ALA A 31 -8.11 3.03 -1.32
CA ALA A 31 -8.62 3.30 0.03
C ALA A 31 -7.62 4.14 0.84
N PHE A 32 -6.31 3.88 0.68
CA PHE A 32 -5.26 4.66 1.33
C PHE A 32 -5.26 6.10 0.85
N ASN A 33 -5.29 6.32 -0.45
CA ASN A 33 -5.36 7.67 -1.00
C ASN A 33 -6.64 8.37 -0.54
N GLU A 34 -7.81 7.70 -0.58
CA GLU A 34 -9.06 8.29 -0.08
C GLU A 34 -8.98 8.68 1.41
N LEU A 35 -8.39 7.83 2.24
CA LEU A 35 -8.16 8.11 3.67
C LEU A 35 -7.27 9.34 3.87
N ILE A 36 -6.19 9.46 3.10
CA ILE A 36 -5.28 10.60 3.21
C ILE A 36 -5.90 11.89 2.66
N GLN A 37 -6.61 11.82 1.53
CA GLN A 37 -7.24 13.00 0.95
C GLN A 37 -8.41 13.48 1.81
N ASN A 38 -9.22 12.56 2.32
CA ASN A 38 -10.35 12.81 3.21
C ASN A 38 -10.04 12.23 4.59
N PHE A 39 -9.32 13.00 5.40
CA PHE A 39 -8.80 12.54 6.69
C PHE A 39 -9.85 12.61 7.80
N ASP A 40 -10.84 11.76 7.71
CA ASP A 40 -11.94 11.59 8.65
C ASP A 40 -12.15 10.11 8.98
N HIS A 41 -12.80 9.82 10.11
CA HIS A 41 -13.17 8.46 10.51
C HIS A 41 -11.99 7.46 10.47
N LEU A 42 -10.79 7.89 10.90
CA LEU A 42 -9.54 7.13 10.75
C LEU A 42 -9.61 5.70 11.30
N ALA A 43 -10.32 5.50 12.41
CA ALA A 43 -10.50 4.17 13.00
C ALA A 43 -11.27 3.21 12.08
N ASP A 44 -12.35 3.70 11.44
CA ASP A 44 -13.17 2.90 10.54
C ASP A 44 -12.42 2.59 9.25
N LYS A 45 -11.76 3.60 8.66
CA LYS A 45 -10.94 3.42 7.45
C LYS A 45 -9.72 2.52 7.69
N ARG A 46 -9.15 2.54 8.91
CA ARG A 46 -8.10 1.59 9.31
C ARG A 46 -8.61 0.15 9.37
N ASN A 47 -9.82 -0.07 9.89
CA ASN A 47 -10.42 -1.41 9.89
C ASN A 47 -10.69 -1.90 8.47
N GLN A 48 -11.21 -1.02 7.60
CA GLN A 48 -11.35 -1.34 6.17
C GLN A 48 -10.00 -1.73 5.54
N MET A 49 -8.92 -0.99 5.84
CA MET A 49 -7.60 -1.34 5.33
C MET A 49 -7.11 -2.70 5.82
N LYS A 50 -7.39 -3.04 7.08
CA LYS A 50 -7.07 -4.36 7.65
C LYS A 50 -7.84 -5.48 6.96
N ASP A 51 -9.10 -5.25 6.61
CA ASP A 51 -9.90 -6.24 5.89
C ASP A 51 -9.36 -6.48 4.47
N ILE A 52 -8.84 -5.44 3.81
CA ILE A 52 -8.17 -5.54 2.50
C ILE A 52 -6.85 -6.31 2.60
N GLU A 53 -6.02 -6.02 3.60
CA GLU A 53 -4.75 -6.73 3.83
C GLU A 53 -4.99 -8.22 4.13
N HIS A 54 -5.90 -8.55 5.05
CA HIS A 54 -6.27 -9.94 5.31
C HIS A 54 -6.80 -10.68 4.06
N HIS A 55 -7.53 -10.00 3.17
CA HIS A 55 -7.97 -10.61 1.93
C HIS A 55 -6.79 -10.92 0.99
N GLY A 56 -5.78 -10.05 0.94
CA GLY A 56 -4.55 -10.27 0.18
C GLY A 56 -3.77 -11.47 0.72
N ASP A 57 -3.61 -11.54 2.05
CA ASP A 57 -3.03 -12.68 2.77
C ASP A 57 -3.68 -14.02 2.36
N GLU A 58 -5.02 -14.06 2.29
CA GLU A 58 -5.76 -15.26 1.86
C GLU A 58 -5.45 -15.65 0.41
N ILE A 59 -5.33 -14.69 -0.49
CA ILE A 59 -4.99 -14.91 -1.90
C ILE A 59 -3.54 -15.40 -2.03
N VAL A 60 -2.59 -14.73 -1.37
CA VAL A 60 -1.17 -15.10 -1.34
C VAL A 60 -1.01 -16.51 -0.77
N HIS A 61 -1.68 -16.81 0.34
CA HIS A 61 -1.70 -18.16 0.91
C HIS A 61 -2.21 -19.20 -0.09
N SER A 62 -3.32 -18.91 -0.79
CA SER A 62 -3.87 -19.77 -1.85
C SER A 62 -2.89 -20.00 -3.00
N ILE A 63 -2.12 -18.98 -3.41
CA ILE A 63 -1.06 -19.11 -4.42
C ILE A 63 0.02 -20.10 -3.95
N TYR A 64 0.57 -19.90 -2.75
CA TYR A 64 1.61 -20.79 -2.20
C TYR A 64 1.12 -22.23 -2.03
N ASP A 65 -0.10 -22.41 -1.51
CA ASP A 65 -0.73 -23.72 -1.34
C ASP A 65 -0.85 -24.47 -2.68
N ARG A 66 -1.16 -23.76 -3.76
CA ARG A 66 -1.26 -24.32 -5.11
C ARG A 66 0.09 -24.58 -5.74
N LEU A 67 1.08 -23.74 -5.50
CA LEU A 67 2.46 -23.96 -5.96
C LEU A 67 2.99 -25.28 -5.41
N VAL A 68 2.78 -25.56 -4.12
CA VAL A 68 3.20 -26.83 -3.48
C VAL A 68 2.50 -28.04 -4.10
N LYS A 69 1.21 -27.92 -4.47
CA LYS A 69 0.37 -29.03 -4.96
C LYS A 69 0.41 -29.22 -6.49
N THR A 70 1.08 -28.33 -7.21
CA THR A 70 1.14 -28.35 -8.68
C THR A 70 2.53 -28.74 -9.14
N PHE A 71 2.65 -29.66 -10.09
CA PHE A 71 3.95 -30.13 -10.61
C PHE A 71 4.42 -29.35 -11.86
N ILE A 72 3.50 -28.84 -12.68
CA ILE A 72 3.80 -28.03 -13.88
C ILE A 72 3.10 -26.68 -13.74
N THR A 73 3.87 -25.60 -13.80
CA THR A 73 3.37 -24.21 -13.74
C THR A 73 3.47 -23.54 -15.11
N PRO A 74 2.59 -22.55 -15.41
CA PRO A 74 2.58 -21.86 -16.71
C PRO A 74 3.81 -20.97 -16.95
N ILE A 75 4.38 -20.45 -15.87
CA ILE A 75 5.61 -19.66 -15.82
C ILE A 75 6.47 -20.18 -14.66
N ASP A 76 7.67 -19.62 -14.51
CA ASP A 76 8.57 -20.02 -13.44
C ASP A 76 7.93 -19.81 -12.06
N ARG A 77 8.09 -20.82 -11.20
CA ARG A 77 7.50 -20.82 -9.85
C ARG A 77 8.01 -19.68 -9.00
N GLU A 78 9.30 -19.39 -9.16
CA GLU A 78 9.97 -18.31 -8.46
C GLU A 78 9.31 -16.97 -8.80
N ASP A 79 9.02 -16.71 -10.08
CA ASP A 79 8.34 -15.49 -10.52
C ASP A 79 6.92 -15.38 -9.95
N ILE A 80 6.14 -16.46 -9.92
CA ILE A 80 4.80 -16.48 -9.30
C ILE A 80 4.90 -16.12 -7.83
N SER A 81 5.78 -16.80 -7.09
CA SER A 81 5.93 -16.57 -5.65
C SER A 81 6.48 -15.19 -5.33
N LYS A 82 7.41 -14.69 -6.15
CA LYS A 82 8.03 -13.38 -5.97
C LYS A 82 7.01 -12.28 -6.25
N LEU A 83 6.22 -12.42 -7.30
CA LEU A 83 5.18 -11.43 -7.61
C LEU A 83 4.09 -11.40 -6.53
N ALA A 84 3.65 -12.58 -6.03
CA ALA A 84 2.71 -12.65 -4.91
C ALA A 84 3.27 -11.95 -3.66
N SER A 85 4.52 -12.24 -3.28
CA SER A 85 5.18 -11.59 -2.14
C SER A 85 5.37 -10.08 -2.32
N LEU A 86 5.65 -9.61 -3.54
CA LEU A 86 5.81 -8.17 -3.79
C LEU A 86 4.48 -7.42 -3.73
N TYR A 87 3.38 -8.05 -4.13
CA TYR A 87 2.04 -7.49 -3.94
C TYR A 87 1.68 -7.39 -2.46
N ASP A 88 1.93 -8.46 -1.71
CA ASP A 88 1.76 -8.55 -0.26
C ASP A 88 2.52 -7.42 0.47
N ASP A 89 3.81 -7.24 0.15
CA ASP A 89 4.66 -6.18 0.70
C ASP A 89 4.02 -4.78 0.50
N VAL A 90 3.44 -4.50 -0.68
CA VAL A 90 2.80 -3.20 -0.95
C VAL A 90 1.60 -2.97 -0.03
N LEU A 91 0.73 -3.97 0.12
CA LEU A 91 -0.42 -3.90 1.02
C LEU A 91 0.00 -3.73 2.48
N ASP A 92 1.00 -4.50 2.90
CA ASP A 92 1.58 -4.42 4.25
C ASP A 92 2.13 -3.03 4.56
N TYR A 93 2.90 -2.44 3.64
CA TYR A 93 3.43 -1.09 3.83
C TYR A 93 2.32 -0.04 3.89
N ILE A 94 1.28 -0.16 3.06
CA ILE A 94 0.10 0.72 3.09
C ILE A 94 -0.61 0.60 4.44
N TYR A 95 -0.93 -0.62 4.88
CA TYR A 95 -1.62 -0.85 6.15
C TYR A 95 -0.77 -0.36 7.33
N ALA A 96 0.54 -0.62 7.31
CA ALA A 96 1.46 -0.16 8.34
C ALA A 96 1.55 1.39 8.39
N ALA A 97 1.44 2.08 7.25
CA ALA A 97 1.35 3.54 7.22
C ALA A 97 0.05 4.04 7.89
N VAL A 98 -1.10 3.47 7.51
CA VAL A 98 -2.41 3.79 8.12
C VAL A 98 -2.40 3.53 9.63
N ASN A 99 -1.84 2.39 10.05
CA ASN A 99 -1.73 2.03 11.44
C ASN A 99 -0.89 3.05 12.23
N ARG A 100 0.21 3.55 11.66
CA ARG A 100 1.03 4.59 12.30
C ARG A 100 0.31 5.93 12.41
N LEU A 101 -0.47 6.33 11.40
CA LEU A 101 -1.28 7.55 11.48
C LEU A 101 -2.25 7.50 12.67
N PHE A 102 -2.87 6.34 12.89
CA PHE A 102 -3.77 6.11 14.02
C PHE A 102 -3.03 6.06 15.36
N LEU A 103 -1.95 5.28 15.46
CA LEU A 103 -1.20 5.09 16.70
C LEU A 103 -0.49 6.36 17.18
N TYR A 104 -0.07 7.22 16.26
CA TYR A 104 0.59 8.49 16.58
C TYR A 104 -0.39 9.65 16.74
N GLU A 105 -1.70 9.37 16.71
CA GLU A 105 -2.77 10.37 16.88
C GLU A 105 -2.59 11.55 15.92
N VAL A 106 -2.22 11.26 14.66
CA VAL A 106 -2.03 12.30 13.64
C VAL A 106 -3.37 13.02 13.42
N GLU A 107 -3.39 14.32 13.62
CA GLU A 107 -4.64 15.10 13.52
C GLU A 107 -4.99 15.46 12.07
N SER A 108 -3.98 15.68 11.22
CA SER A 108 -4.18 15.99 9.80
C SER A 108 -2.95 15.60 8.98
N PRO A 109 -3.14 15.15 7.73
CA PRO A 109 -2.04 14.77 6.86
C PRO A 109 -1.40 16.02 6.26
N THR A 110 -0.07 16.00 6.22
CA THR A 110 0.73 17.05 5.58
C THR A 110 0.63 16.98 4.05
N GLU A 111 0.97 18.06 3.36
CA GLU A 111 1.00 18.07 1.88
C GLU A 111 1.90 16.97 1.29
N PRO A 112 3.13 16.70 1.81
CA PRO A 112 3.91 15.56 1.35
C PRO A 112 3.22 14.21 1.52
N MET A 113 2.49 13.98 2.62
CA MET A 113 1.73 12.73 2.82
C MET A 113 0.64 12.57 1.75
N ARG A 114 -0.07 13.66 1.42
CA ARG A 114 -1.07 13.66 0.34
C ARG A 114 -0.45 13.34 -1.01
N ARG A 115 0.74 13.89 -1.28
CA ARG A 115 1.48 13.64 -2.52
C ARG A 115 1.99 12.19 -2.60
N PHE A 116 2.51 11.63 -1.50
CA PHE A 116 2.86 10.20 -1.44
C PHE A 116 1.68 9.29 -1.72
N ALA A 117 0.51 9.57 -1.15
CA ALA A 117 -0.66 8.75 -1.36
C ALA A 117 -1.12 8.74 -2.83
N ASP A 118 -1.03 9.87 -3.51
CA ASP A 118 -1.29 9.99 -4.94
C ASP A 118 -0.25 9.22 -5.79
N LEU A 119 1.03 9.33 -5.45
CA LEU A 119 2.11 8.61 -6.14
C LEU A 119 1.97 7.09 -5.98
N VAL A 120 1.70 6.60 -4.77
CA VAL A 120 1.45 5.17 -4.52
C VAL A 120 0.28 4.67 -5.36
N LEU A 121 -0.85 5.40 -5.39
CA LEU A 121 -2.01 5.02 -6.20
C LEU A 121 -1.69 4.99 -7.70
N LYS A 122 -0.94 5.96 -8.21
CA LYS A 122 -0.51 5.97 -9.62
C LYS A 122 0.38 4.77 -9.94
N SER A 123 1.38 4.48 -9.11
CA SER A 123 2.29 3.35 -9.32
C SER A 123 1.53 2.02 -9.34
N VAL A 124 0.63 1.81 -8.39
CA VAL A 124 -0.18 0.59 -8.32
C VAL A 124 -1.13 0.46 -9.52
N ARG A 125 -1.68 1.57 -10.05
CA ARG A 125 -2.47 1.54 -11.29
C ARG A 125 -1.68 1.10 -12.51
N GLU A 126 -0.43 1.56 -12.64
CA GLU A 126 0.44 1.14 -13.75
C GLU A 126 0.77 -0.36 -13.65
N ILE A 127 1.04 -0.85 -12.44
CA ILE A 127 1.27 -2.28 -12.16
C ILE A 127 0.03 -3.11 -12.50
N ASP A 128 -1.15 -2.70 -12.03
CA ASP A 128 -2.41 -3.42 -12.29
C ASP A 128 -2.75 -3.46 -13.78
N PHE A 129 -2.58 -2.32 -14.46
CA PHE A 129 -2.79 -2.24 -15.91
C PHE A 129 -1.83 -3.18 -16.66
N ALA A 130 -0.54 -3.17 -16.30
CA ALA A 130 0.47 -4.02 -16.92
C ALA A 130 0.12 -5.50 -16.73
N PHE A 131 -0.27 -5.92 -15.52
CA PHE A 131 -0.59 -7.30 -15.23
C PHE A 131 -1.91 -7.75 -15.89
N ALA A 132 -2.98 -6.98 -15.79
CA ALA A 132 -4.28 -7.28 -16.41
C ALA A 132 -4.20 -7.38 -17.95
N SER A 133 -3.18 -6.73 -18.52
CA SER A 133 -2.94 -6.69 -19.97
C SER A 133 -1.82 -7.62 -20.41
N ILE A 134 -1.13 -8.34 -19.50
CA ILE A 134 0.13 -9.06 -19.78
C ILE A 134 0.02 -10.08 -20.93
N GLN A 135 -1.16 -10.69 -21.11
CA GLN A 135 -1.43 -11.65 -22.18
C GLN A 135 -1.94 -11.00 -23.49
N LYS A 136 -2.21 -9.70 -23.50
CA LYS A 136 -2.89 -8.96 -24.57
C LYS A 136 -2.02 -7.90 -25.24
N ILE A 137 -1.08 -7.30 -24.51
CA ILE A 137 -0.23 -6.21 -25.00
C ILE A 137 1.17 -6.69 -25.35
N LYS A 138 1.91 -5.87 -26.09
CA LYS A 138 3.29 -6.17 -26.46
C LYS A 138 4.23 -5.98 -25.27
N ALA A 139 5.33 -6.74 -25.26
CA ALA A 139 6.38 -6.58 -24.23
C ALA A 139 6.89 -5.13 -24.10
N SER A 140 7.01 -4.40 -25.22
CA SER A 140 7.41 -2.98 -25.23
C SER A 140 6.40 -2.06 -24.51
N GLU A 141 5.12 -2.43 -24.51
CA GLU A 141 4.09 -1.67 -23.78
C GLU A 141 4.18 -1.96 -22.28
N ILE A 142 4.47 -3.20 -21.88
CA ILE A 142 4.76 -3.55 -20.47
C ILE A 142 5.99 -2.78 -19.98
N GLU A 143 7.06 -2.77 -20.77
CA GLU A 143 8.29 -2.02 -20.46
C GLU A 143 8.00 -0.52 -20.28
N THR A 144 7.11 0.06 -21.10
CA THR A 144 6.68 1.45 -20.94
C THR A 144 5.99 1.68 -19.60
N ARG A 145 5.18 0.73 -19.12
CA ARG A 145 4.53 0.81 -17.80
C ARG A 145 5.54 0.70 -16.67
N CYS A 146 6.53 -0.19 -16.78
CA CYS A 146 7.61 -0.28 -15.79
C CYS A 146 8.41 1.03 -15.70
N ASN A 147 8.75 1.63 -16.85
CA ASN A 147 9.46 2.92 -16.88
C ASN A 147 8.65 4.06 -16.24
N GLU A 148 7.32 4.01 -16.34
CA GLU A 148 6.44 4.97 -15.65
C GLU A 148 6.48 4.76 -14.13
N VAL A 149 6.48 3.52 -13.65
CA VAL A 149 6.65 3.21 -12.21
C VAL A 149 7.99 3.72 -11.71
N ASP A 150 9.08 3.54 -12.46
CA ASP A 150 10.40 4.09 -12.12
C ASP A 150 10.37 5.63 -12.06
N THR A 151 9.63 6.28 -12.95
CA THR A 151 9.47 7.75 -12.95
C THR A 151 8.72 8.24 -11.70
N LEU A 152 7.66 7.53 -11.30
CA LEU A 152 6.88 7.82 -10.10
C LEU A 152 7.68 7.59 -8.81
N GLU A 153 8.52 6.55 -8.78
CA GLU A 153 9.43 6.29 -7.67
C GLU A 153 10.46 7.41 -7.49
N ASN A 154 11.07 7.87 -8.59
CA ASN A 154 11.98 9.02 -8.54
C ASN A 154 11.29 10.28 -8.01
N GLU A 155 10.02 10.50 -8.36
CA GLU A 155 9.23 11.60 -7.80
C GLU A 155 8.99 11.42 -6.29
N ALA A 156 8.65 10.21 -5.85
CA ALA A 156 8.45 9.90 -4.44
C ALA A 156 9.73 10.12 -3.62
N ASP A 157 10.88 9.77 -4.17
CA ASP A 157 12.20 10.00 -3.56
C ASP A 157 12.51 11.49 -3.40
N VAL A 158 12.15 12.32 -4.39
CA VAL A 158 12.26 13.77 -4.26
C VAL A 158 11.38 14.28 -3.12
N VAL A 159 10.11 13.83 -3.05
CA VAL A 159 9.19 14.19 -1.96
C VAL A 159 9.77 13.79 -0.60
N LEU A 160 10.35 12.59 -0.51
CA LEU A 160 10.96 12.09 0.72
C LEU A 160 12.11 12.98 1.16
N ASN A 161 13.06 13.24 0.27
CA ASN A 161 14.26 14.02 0.56
C ASN A 161 13.92 15.46 0.96
N GLU A 162 12.98 16.10 0.24
CA GLU A 162 12.48 17.43 0.59
C GLU A 162 11.80 17.46 1.97
N SER A 163 10.98 16.44 2.26
CA SER A 163 10.27 16.31 3.54
C SER A 163 11.24 16.09 4.70
N VAL A 164 12.23 15.21 4.54
CA VAL A 164 13.26 14.96 5.54
C VAL A 164 14.10 16.22 5.77
N ALA A 165 14.57 16.89 4.72
CA ALA A 165 15.31 18.14 4.85
C ALA A 165 14.48 19.23 5.55
N ALA A 166 13.17 19.24 5.33
CA ALA A 166 12.25 20.16 6.00
C ALA A 166 12.10 19.86 7.50
N LEU A 167 12.09 18.59 7.92
CA LEU A 167 12.02 18.22 9.34
C LEU A 167 13.21 18.79 10.13
N PHE A 168 14.43 18.71 9.59
CA PHE A 168 15.66 19.22 10.24
C PHE A 168 15.76 20.75 10.29
N LYS A 169 14.86 21.48 9.63
CA LYS A 169 14.77 22.96 9.74
C LYS A 169 13.94 23.42 10.94
N THR A 170 13.48 22.49 11.78
CA THR A 170 12.65 22.76 12.95
C THR A 170 13.31 22.23 14.23
N ASN A 171 12.95 22.81 15.38
CA ASN A 171 13.40 22.30 16.69
C ASN A 171 12.49 21.21 17.26
N ASP A 172 11.41 20.86 16.55
CA ASP A 172 10.45 19.83 16.95
C ASP A 172 9.87 19.17 15.69
N ALA A 173 10.36 17.97 15.39
CA ALA A 173 9.96 17.20 14.22
C ALA A 173 8.49 16.72 14.30
N ILE A 174 7.94 16.60 15.51
CA ILE A 174 6.60 16.05 15.73
C ILE A 174 5.53 17.12 15.41
N SER A 175 5.73 18.36 15.87
CA SER A 175 4.79 19.46 15.57
C SER A 175 4.68 19.81 14.08
N ARG A 176 5.66 19.44 13.25
CA ARG A 176 5.57 19.61 11.79
C ARG A 176 4.86 18.44 11.10
N CYS A 177 4.93 17.23 11.64
CA CYS A 177 4.20 16.07 11.12
C CYS A 177 2.70 16.15 11.39
N CYS A 178 2.29 16.87 12.44
CA CYS A 178 0.89 17.11 12.81
C CYS A 178 0.68 18.61 13.05
N PRO A 179 0.34 19.42 12.03
CA PRO A 179 0.26 20.88 12.17
C PRO A 179 -0.94 21.38 13.01
N GLY A 180 -1.54 20.52 13.83
CA GLY A 180 -2.74 20.77 14.62
C GLY A 180 -2.58 21.73 15.80
N ASP A 181 -1.35 22.05 16.21
CA ASP A 181 -1.16 22.85 17.42
C ASP A 181 -0.12 23.97 17.27
N GLN A 182 -0.58 25.12 16.77
CA GLN A 182 0.09 26.41 17.03
C GLN A 182 -0.48 27.11 18.27
N GLY A 183 -0.99 26.37 19.26
CA GLY A 183 -1.66 26.91 20.45
C GLY A 183 -1.20 26.37 21.80
N HIS A 184 -0.50 25.24 21.90
CA HIS A 184 -0.11 24.68 23.19
C HIS A 184 1.19 25.26 23.72
N ASN A 185 1.04 26.22 24.62
CA ASN A 185 2.11 26.69 25.49
C ASN A 185 2.59 25.51 26.37
N PRO A 186 3.86 25.05 26.28
CA PRO A 186 4.37 23.90 27.06
C PRO A 186 4.48 24.17 28.58
N GLY A 187 3.95 25.28 29.08
CA GLY A 187 4.08 25.71 30.48
C GLY A 187 2.93 25.35 31.44
N VAL A 188 1.89 24.62 31.04
CA VAL A 188 0.68 24.47 31.89
C VAL A 188 0.51 23.09 32.57
N LEU A 189 1.44 22.14 32.38
CA LEU A 189 1.28 20.79 32.95
C LEU A 189 1.90 20.56 34.35
N LEU A 190 2.26 21.61 35.10
CA LEU A 190 2.89 21.47 36.43
C LEU A 190 2.23 22.22 37.60
N ALA A 191 0.96 22.66 37.48
CA ALA A 191 0.32 23.42 38.55
C ALA A 191 -1.13 23.04 38.86
N LYS A 192 -1.47 21.75 38.97
CA LYS A 192 -2.72 21.32 39.66
C LYS A 192 -2.57 19.98 40.38
N LYS A 193 -1.62 19.88 41.31
CA LYS A 193 -1.71 18.98 42.48
C LYS A 193 -1.02 19.66 43.65
N GLY A 194 -1.81 20.39 44.45
CA GLY A 194 -1.34 21.01 45.67
C GLY A 194 -2.34 22.02 46.22
N SER A 195 -2.85 21.72 47.41
CA SER A 195 -3.60 22.54 48.36
C SER A 195 -5.14 22.59 48.30
N SER A 196 -5.68 22.09 49.41
CA SER A 196 -7.01 22.19 50.04
C SER A 196 -8.08 21.20 49.62
#